data_AF-A0A9P9BZF4-F1
#
_entry.id   AF-A0A9P9BZF4-F1
#
_cell.length_a   1.000
_cell.length_b   1.000
_cell.length_c   1.000
_cell.angle_alpha   90.00
_cell.angle_beta   90.00
_cell.angle_gamma   90.00
#
_symmetry.space_group_name_H-M   'P 1'
#
loop_
_entity.id
_entity.type
_entity.pdbx_description
1 polymer ?
#
loop_
_entity_poly.entity_id
_entity_poly.type
_entity_poly.pdbx_seq_one_letter_code
_entity_poly.pdbx_strand_id
1 'polypeptide(L)'
;MPLYEISHVTPLSDTEKDELAQAITKVHTSRFTTPSLFVNVRFIDVQNESYYVGGKRHATNRINALVRTGGGRTNDSFNELAQEVHAAWDKVLGGASQNLKGANGANGASTKIPRGDERELRAVFIQGEIVAGVEAGFTIPSAGGDVEWLKGNLGQFKNLAAEGHQDFIDLVEEVHGRQDLKNVLAALKFPQAQTPGHNKAAKMPYSPTIGSGLDTLDTPSMIVDLDLMESNIQKLFSTLLPTGRNIRPHLKTTKSAALAHKLVAAGAKGCCVAKVSEAEAITAAGFDGGDHGILITCEIVGPVKVRRLVELFRKHRTIRIVVDSEAGASAINEALEKEGADIKEPITTLIDLDVGLHRTGVDPGQPALDLARHIATLPHLRLIGVQGYEGHLQHLHDKEDRKQQCLESMRILTSTADQLREAGFQIDVVTTGGTGTAEFCASVPGVTELQPGSFIFMDTDYRNAVGTFYSNSLTLLSTVVSKQASNQVTIDTGLKSLTTDSGLAECKDTRYKHANLGDEHGSLTWEEDSDAPALNVGDRVEMVPSHIDPTINLHDVYYAHRQGIIEEIWSVDSRGKVQ
;
A
#
# COMPACT_ATOMS: atom_id res chain seq x y z
N MET A 1 5.95 6.14 19.65
CA MET A 1 4.97 6.87 20.47
C MET A 1 5.72 8.03 21.13
N PRO A 2 5.17 8.91 22.02
CA PRO A 2 5.94 10.08 22.43
C PRO A 2 7.22 9.65 23.15
N LEU A 3 8.32 10.35 22.89
CA LEU A 3 9.61 10.12 23.51
C LEU A 3 10.06 11.40 24.22
N TYR A 4 10.27 11.31 25.52
CA TYR A 4 10.80 12.38 26.36
C TYR A 4 12.27 12.09 26.66
N GLU A 5 13.18 12.86 26.07
CA GLU A 5 14.60 12.79 26.37
C GLU A 5 14.96 13.87 27.40
N ILE A 6 15.46 13.41 28.54
CA ILE A 6 15.80 14.23 29.70
C ILE A 6 17.31 14.30 29.81
N SER A 7 17.89 15.40 29.34
CA SER A 7 19.30 15.70 29.54
C SER A 7 19.48 16.34 30.92
N HIS A 8 20.16 15.66 31.83
CA HIS A 8 20.39 16.14 33.19
C HIS A 8 21.88 16.29 33.48
N VAL A 9 22.26 17.44 34.03
CA VAL A 9 23.60 17.72 34.54
C VAL A 9 23.69 17.42 36.03
N THR A 10 22.58 17.58 36.76
CA THR A 10 22.50 17.13 38.15
C THR A 10 22.31 15.62 38.19
N PRO A 11 23.10 14.88 39.00
CA PRO A 11 22.84 13.46 39.22
C PRO A 11 21.44 13.23 39.79
N LEU A 12 20.67 12.35 39.14
CA LEU A 12 19.34 11.93 39.59
C LEU A 12 19.44 10.51 40.15
N SER A 13 18.87 10.29 41.33
CA SER A 13 18.68 8.94 41.87
C SER A 13 17.66 8.16 41.03
N ASP A 14 17.70 6.84 41.11
CA ASP A 14 16.75 6.00 40.35
C ASP A 14 15.30 6.24 40.82
N THR A 15 15.09 6.53 42.10
CA THR A 15 13.78 6.96 42.62
C THR A 15 13.30 8.27 42.00
N GLU A 16 14.18 9.28 41.89
CA GLU A 16 13.82 10.54 41.23
C GLU A 16 13.54 10.34 39.73
N LYS A 17 14.28 9.45 39.06
CA LYS A 17 14.02 9.08 37.66
C LYS A 17 12.67 8.39 37.52
N ASP A 18 12.36 7.43 38.38
CA ASP A 18 11.10 6.68 38.35
C ASP A 18 9.90 7.61 38.61
N GLU A 19 9.98 8.46 39.64
CA GLU A 19 8.93 9.43 39.96
C GLU A 19 8.72 10.44 38.83
N LEU A 20 9.80 10.90 38.19
CA LEU A 20 9.72 11.84 37.08
C LEU A 20 9.17 11.17 35.81
N ALA A 21 9.57 9.93 35.52
CA ALA A 21 9.02 9.16 34.40
C ALA A 21 7.52 8.89 34.57
N GLN A 22 7.10 8.51 35.78
CA GLN A 22 5.68 8.34 36.12
C GLN A 22 4.91 9.66 36.00
N ALA A 23 5.47 10.76 36.50
CA ALA A 23 4.82 12.07 36.46
C ALA A 23 4.64 12.57 35.01
N ILE A 24 5.66 12.45 34.16
CA ILE A 24 5.61 12.84 32.75
C ILE A 24 4.62 11.95 31.99
N THR A 25 4.65 10.64 32.24
CA THR A 25 3.69 9.69 31.65
C THR A 25 2.26 10.05 32.01
N LYS A 26 2.00 10.37 33.28
CA LYS A 26 0.69 10.82 33.74
C LYS A 26 0.26 12.14 33.09
N VAL A 27 1.16 13.12 33.01
CA VAL A 27 0.88 14.39 32.33
C VAL A 27 0.48 14.14 30.87
N HIS A 28 1.27 13.34 30.13
CA HIS A 28 0.98 13.04 28.73
C HIS A 28 -0.35 12.30 28.55
N THR A 29 -0.58 11.24 29.33
CA THR A 29 -1.78 10.39 29.22
C THR A 29 -3.06 11.07 29.71
N SER A 30 -2.96 12.04 30.63
CA SER A 30 -4.11 12.85 31.06
C SER A 30 -4.58 13.84 29.98
N ARG A 31 -3.65 14.25 29.11
CA ARG A 31 -3.87 15.26 28.08
C ARG A 31 -4.20 14.64 26.72
N PHE A 32 -3.71 13.42 26.46
CA PHE A 32 -3.92 12.72 25.21
C PHE A 32 -4.36 11.27 25.45
N THR A 33 -5.12 10.73 24.51
CA THR A 33 -5.64 9.34 24.53
C THR A 33 -4.56 8.27 24.33
N THR A 34 -3.29 8.66 24.29
CA THR A 34 -2.14 7.74 24.27
C THR A 34 -2.18 6.85 25.53
N PRO A 35 -2.07 5.51 25.42
CA PRO A 35 -1.88 4.62 26.57
C PRO A 35 -0.52 4.80 27.22
N SER A 36 -0.40 4.48 28.51
CA SER A 36 0.83 4.69 29.26
C SER A 36 1.99 3.83 28.79
N LEU A 37 1.72 2.58 28.33
CA LEU A 37 2.73 1.65 27.83
C LEU A 37 3.68 2.28 26.80
N PHE A 38 3.15 3.20 26.02
CA PHE A 38 3.80 3.75 24.86
C PHE A 38 4.38 5.15 25.11
N VAL A 39 4.33 5.67 26.33
CA VAL A 39 5.00 6.92 26.68
C VAL A 39 6.43 6.60 27.12
N ASN A 40 7.39 6.97 26.29
CA ASN A 40 8.79 6.65 26.53
C ASN A 40 9.48 7.81 27.24
N VAL A 41 10.22 7.52 28.30
CA VAL A 41 11.04 8.50 29.01
C VAL A 41 12.46 7.97 29.09
N ARG A 42 13.42 8.75 28.62
CA ARG A 42 14.84 8.40 28.57
C ARG A 42 15.66 9.46 29.27
N PHE A 43 16.54 9.03 30.18
CA PHE A 43 17.48 9.90 30.88
C PHE A 43 18.85 9.86 30.22
N ILE A 44 19.46 11.04 30.05
CA ILE A 44 20.77 11.22 29.43
C ILE A 44 21.61 12.06 30.40
N ASP A 45 22.66 11.46 30.95
CA ASP A 45 23.63 12.15 31.80
C ASP A 45 24.55 13.00 30.92
N VAL A 46 24.49 14.32 31.10
CA VAL A 46 25.29 15.29 30.35
C VAL A 46 26.26 16.07 31.25
N GLN A 47 26.59 15.55 32.44
CA GLN A 47 27.45 16.24 33.42
C GLN A 47 28.83 16.67 32.85
N ASN A 48 29.36 15.90 31.90
CA ASN A 48 30.68 16.14 31.29
C ASN A 48 30.61 16.88 29.95
N GLU A 49 29.41 17.26 29.50
CA GLU A 49 29.25 17.95 28.23
C GLU A 49 29.53 19.45 28.33
N SER A 50 29.94 20.04 27.21
CA SER A 50 30.24 21.46 27.10
C SER A 50 29.03 22.19 26.52
N TYR A 51 28.19 22.77 27.38
CA TYR A 51 27.01 23.52 26.93
C TYR A 51 27.20 25.03 27.08
N TYR A 52 26.80 25.81 26.06
CA TYR A 52 26.95 27.27 26.04
C TYR A 52 25.61 27.99 25.81
N VAL A 53 25.36 29.07 26.56
CA VAL A 53 24.23 30.00 26.37
C VAL A 53 24.80 31.40 26.20
N GLY A 54 24.45 32.08 25.09
CA GLY A 54 24.95 33.43 24.82
C GLY A 54 26.48 33.52 24.80
N GLY A 55 27.16 32.45 24.35
CA GLY A 55 28.63 32.36 24.30
C GLY A 55 29.32 32.05 25.63
N LYS A 56 28.59 31.85 26.73
CA LYS A 56 29.14 31.49 28.05
C LYS A 56 28.81 30.05 28.38
N ARG A 57 29.72 29.35 29.05
CA ARG A 57 29.51 27.96 29.49
C ARG A 57 28.45 27.92 30.60
N HIS A 58 27.51 26.98 30.51
CA HIS A 58 26.45 26.77 31.50
C HIS A 58 26.22 25.27 31.71
N ALA A 59 25.93 24.88 32.95
CA ALA A 59 25.33 23.59 33.30
C ALA A 59 23.80 23.74 33.18
N THR A 60 23.14 22.91 32.35
CA THR A 60 21.67 23.05 32.17
C THR A 60 20.97 21.70 32.04
N ASN A 61 19.92 21.50 32.82
CA ASN A 61 18.96 20.41 32.61
C ASN A 61 17.92 20.80 31.56
N ARG A 62 17.50 19.86 30.72
CA ARG A 62 16.53 20.08 29.64
C ARG A 62 15.70 18.83 29.33
N ILE A 63 14.51 19.07 28.81
CA ILE A 63 13.65 18.00 28.28
C ILE A 63 13.31 18.31 26.83
N ASN A 64 13.60 17.38 25.93
CA ASN A 64 13.09 17.38 24.57
C ASN A 64 12.02 16.31 24.47
N ALA A 65 10.79 16.73 24.17
CA ALA A 65 9.67 15.84 23.96
C ALA A 65 9.37 15.72 22.48
N LEU A 66 9.73 14.59 21.88
CA LEU A 66 9.32 14.20 20.55
C LEU A 66 7.90 13.67 20.62
N VAL A 67 6.94 14.44 20.14
CA VAL A 67 5.52 14.08 20.17
C VAL A 67 4.94 14.04 18.77
N ARG A 68 3.84 13.29 18.62
CA ARG A 68 3.05 13.30 17.39
C ARG A 68 2.25 14.61 17.30
N THR A 69 2.37 15.29 16.17
CA THR A 69 1.59 16.49 15.82
C THR A 69 0.32 16.11 15.05
N GLY A 70 -0.73 16.91 15.18
CA GLY A 70 -2.05 16.66 14.57
C GLY A 70 -3.12 16.19 15.57
N GLY A 71 -4.28 15.74 15.06
CA GLY A 71 -5.34 15.18 15.90
C GLY A 71 -6.12 16.18 16.76
N GLY A 72 -6.12 17.47 16.39
CA GLY A 72 -6.77 18.54 17.17
C GLY A 72 -5.89 19.14 18.28
N ARG A 73 -4.64 18.69 18.41
CA ARG A 73 -3.64 19.28 19.32
C ARG A 73 -3.20 20.65 18.78
N THR A 74 -3.38 21.70 19.57
CA THR A 74 -3.03 23.09 19.23
C THR A 74 -1.67 23.48 19.81
N ASN A 75 -1.08 24.58 19.33
CA ASN A 75 0.12 25.15 19.95
C ASN A 75 -0.11 25.45 21.45
N ASP A 76 -1.31 25.90 21.82
CA ASP A 76 -1.66 26.12 23.23
C ASP A 76 -1.65 24.82 24.02
N SER A 77 -2.17 23.71 23.46
CA SER A 77 -2.10 22.40 24.12
C SER A 77 -0.67 21.89 24.33
N PHE A 78 0.25 22.22 23.42
CA PHE A 78 1.68 21.89 23.55
C PHE A 78 2.40 22.83 24.52
N ASN A 79 2.03 24.12 24.56
CA ASN A 79 2.55 25.07 25.53
C ASN A 79 2.14 24.67 26.95
N GLU A 80 0.89 24.28 27.15
CA GLU A 80 0.41 23.75 28.43
C GLU A 80 1.10 22.44 28.80
N LEU A 81 1.28 21.51 27.85
CA LEU A 81 2.06 20.29 28.07
C LEU A 81 3.48 20.60 28.54
N ALA A 82 4.15 21.55 27.89
CA ALA A 82 5.51 21.96 28.27
C ALA A 82 5.54 22.54 29.70
N GLN A 83 4.54 23.32 30.08
CA GLN A 83 4.40 23.89 31.42
C GLN A 83 4.12 22.81 32.48
N GLU A 84 3.27 21.83 32.18
CA GLU A 84 2.95 20.74 33.11
C GLU A 84 4.13 19.77 33.30
N VAL A 85 4.87 19.48 32.23
CA VAL A 85 6.12 18.70 32.31
C VAL A 85 7.17 19.45 33.12
N HIS A 86 7.27 20.77 32.94
CA HIS A 86 8.15 21.62 33.77
C HIS A 86 7.74 21.60 35.24
N ALA A 87 6.44 21.72 35.52
CA ALA A 87 5.91 21.63 36.88
C ALA A 87 6.11 20.23 37.51
N ALA A 88 6.08 19.16 36.71
CA ALA A 88 6.40 17.81 37.17
C ALA A 88 7.85 17.69 37.64
N TRP A 89 8.79 18.25 36.88
CA TRP A 89 10.20 18.34 37.29
C TRP A 89 10.37 19.09 38.61
N ASP A 90 9.79 20.29 38.70
CA ASP A 90 9.83 21.12 39.90
C ASP A 90 9.22 20.39 41.10
N LYS A 91 8.13 19.65 40.91
CA LYS A 91 7.49 18.89 42.00
C LYS A 91 8.38 17.76 42.51
N VAL A 92 8.95 16.95 41.62
CA VAL A 92 9.78 15.80 41.98
C VAL A 92 11.10 16.25 42.62
N LEU A 93 11.79 17.20 41.98
CA LEU A 93 13.14 17.61 42.41
C LEU A 93 13.15 18.81 43.38
N GLY A 94 12.10 19.64 43.37
CA GLY A 94 11.91 20.71 44.35
C GLY A 94 11.49 20.17 45.72
N GLY A 95 10.82 19.01 45.78
CA GLY A 95 10.54 18.27 47.01
C GLY A 95 11.81 17.66 47.64
N ALA A 96 12.73 17.15 46.83
CA ALA A 96 14.02 16.62 47.28
C ALA A 96 14.96 17.69 47.89
N SER A 97 14.76 18.96 47.56
CA SER A 97 15.50 20.09 48.15
C SER A 97 15.16 20.35 49.63
N GLN A 98 13.99 19.90 50.11
CA GLN A 98 13.61 20.06 51.51
C GLN A 98 14.31 19.07 52.47
N ASN A 99 14.86 17.96 51.96
CA ASN A 99 15.55 16.96 52.79
C ASN A 99 17.03 17.29 53.08
N LEU A 100 17.56 18.40 52.57
CA LEU A 100 18.96 18.80 52.75
C LEU A 100 19.14 20.09 53.59
N LYS A 101 18.09 20.69 54.14
CA LYS A 101 18.21 21.81 55.10
C LYS A 101 17.29 21.60 56.29
N GLY A 102 17.90 21.41 57.45
CA GLY A 102 17.20 21.23 58.73
C GLY A 102 16.33 22.42 59.13
N ALA A 103 15.28 22.08 59.89
CA ALA A 103 14.59 22.88 60.91
C ALA A 103 14.32 24.36 60.62
N ASN A 104 13.09 24.67 60.20
CA ASN A 104 12.12 25.50 60.95
C ASN A 104 11.08 26.16 60.04
N GLY A 105 9.81 26.10 60.46
CA GLY A 105 8.88 27.22 60.32
C GLY A 105 8.08 27.28 59.02
N ALA A 106 6.76 27.06 59.18
CA ALA A 106 5.72 27.18 58.17
C ALA A 106 5.73 28.50 57.37
N ASN A 107 5.58 28.38 56.04
CA ASN A 107 4.54 29.05 55.24
C ASN A 107 4.76 28.77 53.75
N GLY A 108 3.76 28.17 53.09
CA GLY A 108 3.57 28.10 51.63
C GLY A 108 4.84 28.04 50.77
N ALA A 109 5.64 26.98 50.90
CA ALA A 109 6.88 26.84 50.15
C ALA A 109 6.59 26.63 48.66
N SER A 110 7.08 27.55 47.82
CA SER A 110 7.07 27.40 46.36
C SER A 110 7.75 26.09 45.98
N THR A 111 7.02 25.19 45.30
CA THR A 111 7.59 23.95 44.71
C THR A 111 8.53 24.23 43.54
N LYS A 112 8.70 25.49 43.14
CA LYS A 112 9.58 25.87 42.02
C LYS A 112 11.03 25.96 42.46
N ILE A 113 11.91 25.32 41.70
CA ILE A 113 13.36 25.42 41.88
C ILE A 113 13.80 26.85 41.48
N PRO A 114 14.60 27.57 42.30
CA PRO A 114 15.02 28.93 41.99
C PRO A 114 15.81 29.02 40.68
N ARG A 115 15.65 30.13 39.95
CA ARG A 115 16.45 30.40 38.76
C ARG A 115 17.93 30.50 39.10
N GLY A 116 18.78 29.79 38.36
CA GLY A 116 20.22 29.70 38.57
C GLY A 116 20.66 28.59 39.53
N ASP A 117 19.73 27.84 40.13
CA ASP A 117 20.05 26.60 40.84
C ASP A 117 20.47 25.51 39.85
N GLU A 118 21.44 24.67 40.21
CA GLU A 118 21.93 23.60 39.33
C GLU A 118 20.84 22.57 38.99
N ARG A 119 19.83 22.43 39.84
CA ARG A 119 18.65 21.56 39.62
C ARG A 119 17.57 22.21 38.76
N GLU A 120 17.71 23.49 38.40
CA GLU A 120 16.72 24.19 37.58
C GLU A 120 16.55 23.47 36.24
N LEU A 121 15.29 23.19 35.86
CA LEU A 121 14.97 22.79 34.49
C LEU A 121 14.93 24.03 33.62
N ARG A 122 15.94 24.16 32.74
CA ARG A 122 16.14 25.36 31.94
C ARG A 122 15.11 25.50 30.82
N ALA A 123 14.74 24.39 30.20
CA ALA A 123 13.82 24.38 29.08
C ALA A 123 13.11 23.03 28.91
N VAL A 124 11.86 23.10 28.48
CA VAL A 124 11.11 21.98 27.90
C VAL A 124 10.81 22.36 26.46
N PHE A 125 11.29 21.58 25.50
CA PHE A 125 10.98 21.75 24.08
C PHE A 125 10.04 20.64 23.64
N ILE A 126 8.89 21.03 23.09
CA ILE A 126 8.01 20.11 22.40
C ILE A 126 8.39 20.16 20.91
N GLN A 127 8.93 19.05 20.42
CA GLN A 127 9.36 18.89 19.04
C GLN A 127 8.36 17.98 18.33
N GLY A 128 7.88 18.41 17.16
CA GLY A 128 6.82 17.72 16.45
C GLY A 128 7.30 17.03 15.19
N GLU A 129 7.76 15.77 15.28
CA GLU A 129 8.36 15.08 14.10
C GLU A 129 8.18 13.54 14.09
N ILE A 130 7.25 12.96 14.85
CA ILE A 130 6.94 11.52 14.68
C ILE A 130 5.96 11.35 13.52
N VAL A 131 6.49 11.16 12.32
CA VAL A 131 5.72 10.97 11.07
C VAL A 131 5.21 9.53 10.93
N ALA A 132 6.01 8.55 11.34
CA ALA A 132 5.66 7.13 11.34
C ALA A 132 6.55 6.39 12.34
N GLY A 133 6.15 5.17 12.72
CA GLY A 133 6.99 4.26 13.49
C GLY A 133 6.25 2.99 13.87
N VAL A 134 6.99 1.98 14.32
CA VAL A 134 6.46 0.73 14.89
C VAL A 134 7.03 0.60 16.28
N GLU A 135 6.18 0.30 17.26
CA GLU A 135 6.58 0.13 18.65
C GLU A 135 5.82 -1.02 19.29
N ALA A 136 6.54 -1.85 20.06
CA ALA A 136 6.02 -3.11 20.60
C ALA A 136 5.37 -4.02 19.54
N GLY A 137 5.82 -3.93 18.28
CA GLY A 137 5.27 -4.69 17.14
C GLY A 137 4.05 -4.07 16.46
N PHE A 138 3.60 -2.89 16.91
CA PHE A 138 2.42 -2.21 16.37
C PHE A 138 2.79 -0.91 15.66
N THR A 139 2.24 -0.71 14.46
CA THR A 139 2.34 0.57 13.76
C THR A 139 1.68 1.64 14.61
N ILE A 140 2.43 2.69 14.93
CA ILE A 140 1.99 3.79 15.77
C ILE A 140 0.92 4.60 15.01
N PRO A 141 -0.23 4.92 15.63
CA PRO A 141 -1.28 5.65 14.93
C PRO A 141 -0.91 7.12 14.74
N SER A 142 -1.56 7.78 13.79
CA SER A 142 -1.55 9.24 13.69
C SER A 142 -2.02 9.88 15.01
N ALA A 143 -1.57 11.10 15.30
CA ALA A 143 -2.00 11.82 16.50
C ALA A 143 -3.54 11.91 16.58
N GLY A 144 -4.11 11.58 17.75
CA GLY A 144 -5.56 11.58 17.98
C GLY A 144 -6.30 10.35 17.43
N GLY A 145 -5.60 9.43 16.75
CA GLY A 145 -6.14 8.13 16.32
C GLY A 145 -6.00 7.01 17.37
N ASP A 146 -5.54 7.33 18.58
CA ASP A 146 -5.18 6.33 19.60
C ASP A 146 -6.37 5.43 19.98
N VAL A 147 -7.59 5.96 20.03
CA VAL A 147 -8.78 5.20 20.43
C VAL A 147 -9.18 4.16 19.38
N GLU A 148 -9.22 4.53 18.10
CA GLU A 148 -9.54 3.59 17.01
C GLU A 148 -8.41 2.59 16.78
N TRP A 149 -7.17 3.04 16.97
CA TRP A 149 -6.02 2.15 16.95
C TRP A 149 -6.04 1.13 18.10
N LEU A 150 -6.39 1.56 19.32
CA LEU A 150 -6.59 0.66 20.44
C LEU A 150 -7.69 -0.37 20.12
N LYS A 151 -8.81 0.07 19.55
CA LYS A 151 -9.90 -0.83 19.10
C LYS A 151 -9.43 -1.87 18.10
N GLY A 152 -8.75 -1.43 17.04
CA GLY A 152 -8.27 -2.30 15.96
C GLY A 152 -7.25 -3.33 16.45
N ASN A 153 -6.47 -3.01 17.47
CA ASN A 153 -5.42 -3.89 18.00
C ASN A 153 -5.79 -4.62 19.30
N LEU A 154 -6.97 -4.34 19.90
CA LEU A 154 -7.36 -4.89 21.21
C LEU A 154 -7.37 -6.42 21.24
N GLY A 155 -7.75 -7.07 20.13
CA GLY A 155 -7.70 -8.53 20.00
C GLY A 155 -6.28 -9.06 20.13
N GLN A 156 -5.32 -8.43 19.44
CA GLN A 156 -3.91 -8.80 19.52
C GLN A 156 -3.30 -8.47 20.89
N PHE A 157 -3.66 -7.34 21.50
CA PHE A 157 -3.22 -7.01 22.86
C PHE A 157 -3.69 -8.03 23.88
N LYS A 158 -4.95 -8.49 23.78
CA LYS A 158 -5.48 -9.56 24.65
C LYS A 158 -4.78 -10.89 24.44
N ASN A 159 -4.42 -11.23 23.20
CA ASN A 159 -3.65 -12.44 22.91
C ASN A 159 -2.25 -12.36 23.54
N LEU A 160 -1.53 -11.25 23.35
CA LEU A 160 -0.22 -11.04 23.97
C LEU A 160 -0.30 -11.02 25.51
N ALA A 161 -1.35 -10.44 26.08
CA ALA A 161 -1.60 -10.49 27.52
C ALA A 161 -1.85 -11.94 28.01
N ALA A 162 -2.62 -12.73 27.25
CA ALA A 162 -2.88 -14.14 27.56
C ALA A 162 -1.64 -15.03 27.41
N GLU A 163 -0.71 -14.65 26.54
CA GLU A 163 0.62 -15.26 26.38
C GLU A 163 1.60 -14.87 27.50
N GLY A 164 1.20 -13.97 28.41
CA GLY A 164 1.97 -13.61 29.60
C GLY A 164 2.86 -12.38 29.45
N HIS A 165 2.67 -11.56 28.40
CA HIS A 165 3.42 -10.32 28.25
C HIS A 165 2.89 -9.23 29.20
N GLN A 166 3.65 -8.92 30.25
CA GLN A 166 3.23 -8.00 31.34
C GLN A 166 2.80 -6.62 30.84
N ASP A 167 3.55 -6.03 29.91
CA ASP A 167 3.24 -4.74 29.29
C ASP A 167 1.82 -4.70 28.68
N PHE A 168 1.40 -5.80 28.06
CA PHE A 168 0.09 -5.92 27.45
C PHE A 168 -1.01 -6.29 28.43
N ILE A 169 -0.67 -6.97 29.55
CA ILE A 169 -1.59 -7.16 30.68
C ILE A 169 -1.96 -5.78 31.25
N ASP A 170 -0.96 -4.97 31.57
CA ASP A 170 -1.15 -3.63 32.14
C ASP A 170 -1.90 -2.70 31.16
N LEU A 171 -1.57 -2.78 29.86
CA LEU A 171 -2.30 -2.04 28.81
C LEU A 171 -3.77 -2.43 28.74
N VAL A 172 -4.08 -3.73 28.78
CA VAL A 172 -5.46 -4.20 28.73
C VAL A 172 -6.22 -3.73 29.98
N GLU A 173 -5.62 -3.80 31.17
CA GLU A 173 -6.21 -3.27 32.40
C GLU A 173 -6.46 -1.75 32.32
N GLU A 174 -5.48 -0.99 31.81
CA GLU A 174 -5.58 0.46 31.62
C GLU A 174 -6.77 0.84 30.73
N VAL A 175 -6.95 0.13 29.60
CA VAL A 175 -8.05 0.37 28.65
C VAL A 175 -9.42 0.15 29.29
N HIS A 176 -9.57 -0.82 30.21
CA HIS A 176 -10.82 -1.05 30.93
C HIS A 176 -11.05 -0.02 32.06
N GLY A 177 -9.98 0.50 32.67
CA GLY A 177 -10.04 1.42 33.80
C GLY A 177 -10.25 2.89 33.43
N ARG A 178 -9.68 3.34 32.31
CA ARG A 178 -9.66 4.75 31.87
C ARG A 178 -10.99 5.21 31.26
N GLN A 179 -11.60 6.26 31.81
CA GLN A 179 -12.94 6.72 31.41
C GLN A 179 -13.01 7.22 29.96
N ASP A 180 -11.94 7.86 29.47
CA ASP A 180 -11.76 8.29 28.08
C ASP A 180 -11.61 7.09 27.11
N LEU A 181 -11.23 5.92 27.64
CA LEU A 181 -11.09 4.68 26.88
C LEU A 181 -12.27 3.71 27.09
N LYS A 182 -13.12 3.86 28.12
CA LYS A 182 -14.27 2.96 28.37
C LYS A 182 -15.33 2.95 27.27
N ASN A 183 -15.46 4.03 26.50
CA ASN A 183 -16.34 4.09 25.33
C ASN A 183 -15.88 3.17 24.17
N VAL A 184 -14.71 2.54 24.30
CA VAL A 184 -14.22 1.47 23.41
C VAL A 184 -15.05 0.19 23.53
N LEU A 185 -15.70 -0.07 24.67
CA LEU A 185 -16.36 -1.36 24.96
C LEU A 185 -17.89 -1.39 24.70
N ALA A 186 -18.57 -0.24 24.64
CA ALA A 186 -20.05 -0.18 24.60
C ALA A 186 -20.69 -0.35 23.20
N ALA A 187 -19.89 -0.48 22.14
CA ALA A 187 -20.37 -0.61 20.76
C ALA A 187 -20.24 -2.06 20.26
N LEU A 188 -21.02 -2.99 20.83
CA LEU A 188 -21.15 -4.37 20.35
C LEU A 188 -22.63 -4.70 20.07
N LYS A 189 -23.11 -4.22 18.91
CA LYS A 189 -24.17 -4.84 18.10
C LYS A 189 -23.76 -4.66 16.64
N PHE A 190 -23.39 -5.77 15.98
CA PHE A 190 -23.02 -5.82 14.56
C PHE A 190 -24.24 -5.47 13.67
N PRO A 191 -24.06 -4.75 12.54
CA PRO A 191 -23.27 -5.26 11.42
C PRO A 191 -22.23 -4.30 10.82
N GLN A 192 -21.27 -4.96 10.15
CA GLN A 192 -20.39 -4.53 9.06
C GLN A 192 -19.12 -3.71 9.35
N ALA A 193 -18.12 -4.12 8.57
CA ALA A 193 -16.70 -3.85 8.65
C ALA A 193 -16.34 -2.36 8.58
N GLN A 194 -15.20 -1.98 9.18
CA GLN A 194 -14.33 -0.92 8.66
C GLN A 194 -12.96 -0.87 9.35
N THR A 195 -11.91 -0.97 8.53
CA THR A 195 -10.55 -0.46 8.70
C THR A 195 -10.28 0.49 7.51
N PRO A 196 -9.29 1.43 7.56
CA PRO A 196 -8.86 2.33 8.66
C PRO A 196 -8.60 3.81 8.19
N GLY A 197 -8.79 4.83 9.04
CA GLY A 197 -8.56 6.26 8.69
C GLY A 197 -7.22 6.82 9.21
N HIS A 198 -6.27 7.24 8.36
CA HIS A 198 -6.10 8.56 7.72
C HIS A 198 -5.65 9.72 8.65
N ASN A 199 -4.50 10.32 8.30
CA ASN A 199 -4.11 11.68 8.66
C ASN A 199 -5.30 12.66 8.53
N LYS A 200 -5.46 13.57 9.49
CA LYS A 200 -6.17 14.84 9.27
C LYS A 200 -5.10 15.93 9.14
N ALA A 201 -4.63 16.35 7.96
CA ALA A 201 -5.40 16.91 6.86
C ALA A 201 -6.64 17.64 7.39
N ALA A 202 -6.66 18.96 7.27
CA ALA A 202 -7.87 19.75 7.45
C ALA A 202 -9.04 18.94 6.89
N LYS A 203 -10.07 18.69 7.72
CA LYS A 203 -11.18 17.78 7.39
C LYS A 203 -11.66 18.20 6.00
N MET A 204 -11.25 17.45 4.97
CA MET A 204 -11.63 17.74 3.61
C MET A 204 -13.15 17.61 3.63
N PRO A 205 -13.90 18.62 3.19
CA PRO A 205 -15.36 18.63 3.33
C PRO A 205 -16.03 17.45 2.59
N TYR A 206 -15.29 16.78 1.71
CA TYR A 206 -15.72 15.64 0.92
C TYR A 206 -15.06 14.34 1.40
N SER A 207 -15.88 13.37 1.82
CA SER A 207 -15.45 12.04 2.28
C SER A 207 -16.55 11.02 2.00
N PRO A 208 -16.60 10.43 0.79
CA PRO A 208 -17.53 9.36 0.49
C PRO A 208 -17.36 8.18 1.45
N THR A 209 -18.47 7.52 1.78
CA THR A 209 -18.49 6.38 2.68
C THR A 209 -19.26 5.22 2.06
N ILE A 210 -18.99 4.02 2.54
CA ILE A 210 -19.82 2.84 2.24
C ILE A 210 -21.28 3.16 2.64
N GLY A 211 -22.22 2.82 1.76
CA GLY A 211 -23.64 3.13 1.89
C GLY A 211 -24.06 4.44 1.21
N SER A 212 -23.13 5.29 0.79
CA SER A 212 -23.45 6.50 0.02
C SER A 212 -23.81 6.17 -1.43
N GLY A 213 -24.70 6.95 -2.03
CA GLY A 213 -25.00 6.85 -3.45
C GLY A 213 -23.92 7.45 -4.33
N LEU A 214 -23.79 6.98 -5.57
CA LEU A 214 -22.86 7.55 -6.56
C LEU A 214 -23.13 9.04 -6.82
N ASP A 215 -24.39 9.47 -6.70
CA ASP A 215 -24.82 10.87 -6.81
C ASP A 215 -24.12 11.79 -5.79
N THR A 216 -23.64 11.23 -4.68
CA THR A 216 -22.88 11.96 -3.65
C THR A 216 -21.40 12.10 -3.95
N LEU A 217 -20.87 11.35 -4.94
CA LEU A 217 -19.48 11.46 -5.33
C LEU A 217 -19.23 12.78 -6.06
N ASP A 218 -18.18 13.50 -5.69
CA ASP A 218 -17.51 14.50 -6.51
C ASP A 218 -16.88 13.84 -7.75
N THR A 219 -16.70 14.62 -8.80
CA THR A 219 -16.15 14.16 -10.08
C THR A 219 -14.89 14.92 -10.44
N PRO A 220 -13.95 14.30 -11.17
CA PRO A 220 -13.99 12.94 -11.71
C PRO A 220 -13.73 11.84 -10.65
N SER A 221 -14.46 10.73 -10.71
CA SER A 221 -14.30 9.59 -9.78
C SER A 221 -14.25 8.24 -10.50
N MET A 222 -13.28 7.40 -10.15
CA MET A 222 -13.16 6.03 -10.66
C MET A 222 -14.15 5.10 -9.94
N ILE A 223 -15.13 4.57 -10.67
CA ILE A 223 -16.20 3.74 -10.13
C ILE A 223 -16.14 2.33 -10.71
N VAL A 224 -16.57 1.34 -9.92
CA VAL A 224 -16.63 -0.07 -10.33
C VAL A 224 -18.02 -0.63 -10.07
N ASP A 225 -18.64 -1.19 -11.10
CA ASP A 225 -19.86 -1.97 -10.97
C ASP A 225 -19.51 -3.39 -10.50
N LEU A 226 -19.90 -3.70 -9.25
CA LEU A 226 -19.58 -4.96 -8.60
C LEU A 226 -20.22 -6.17 -9.30
N ASP A 227 -21.48 -6.05 -9.77
CA ASP A 227 -22.17 -7.14 -10.46
C ASP A 227 -21.42 -7.51 -11.75
N LEU A 228 -21.00 -6.50 -12.53
CA LEU A 228 -20.25 -6.71 -13.77
C LEU A 228 -18.85 -7.27 -13.51
N MET A 229 -18.12 -6.73 -12.53
CA MET A 229 -16.78 -7.19 -12.17
C MET A 229 -16.79 -8.64 -11.68
N GLU A 230 -17.72 -8.98 -10.77
CA GLU A 230 -17.88 -10.35 -10.25
C GLU A 230 -18.26 -11.33 -11.36
N SER A 231 -19.14 -10.92 -12.29
CA SER A 231 -19.46 -11.68 -13.49
C SER A 231 -18.22 -11.91 -14.38
N ASN A 232 -17.36 -10.90 -14.56
CA ASN A 232 -16.11 -11.06 -15.33
C ASN A 232 -15.17 -12.08 -14.69
N ILE A 233 -15.01 -12.00 -13.36
CA ILE A 233 -14.25 -12.97 -12.57
C ILE A 233 -14.83 -14.37 -12.77
N GLN A 234 -16.13 -14.53 -12.56
CA GLN A 234 -16.79 -15.83 -12.73
C GLN A 234 -16.61 -16.39 -14.15
N LYS A 235 -16.78 -15.58 -15.19
CA LYS A 235 -16.59 -15.99 -16.59
C LYS A 235 -15.18 -16.49 -16.86
N LEU A 236 -14.15 -15.76 -16.43
CA LEU A 236 -12.76 -16.18 -16.62
C LEU A 236 -12.50 -17.53 -15.94
N PHE A 237 -12.78 -17.61 -14.63
CA PHE A 237 -12.43 -18.79 -13.83
C PHE A 237 -13.26 -20.02 -14.23
N SER A 238 -14.55 -19.87 -14.52
CA SER A 238 -15.38 -20.99 -14.99
C SER A 238 -14.97 -21.50 -16.38
N THR A 239 -14.39 -20.63 -17.22
CA THR A 239 -13.88 -21.02 -18.54
C THR A 239 -12.52 -21.70 -18.46
N LEU A 240 -11.60 -21.16 -17.64
CA LEU A 240 -10.20 -21.58 -17.65
C LEU A 240 -9.88 -22.69 -16.63
N LEU A 241 -10.52 -22.74 -15.46
CA LEU A 241 -10.23 -23.79 -14.47
C LEU A 241 -10.45 -25.23 -15.01
N PRO A 242 -11.49 -25.52 -15.82
CA PRO A 242 -11.68 -26.87 -16.40
C PRO A 242 -10.56 -27.32 -17.34
N THR A 243 -9.74 -26.39 -17.86
CA THR A 243 -8.59 -26.71 -18.73
C THR A 243 -7.40 -27.30 -17.95
N GLY A 244 -7.48 -27.25 -16.61
CA GLY A 244 -6.42 -27.69 -15.71
C GLY A 244 -5.21 -26.74 -15.64
N ARG A 245 -5.26 -25.57 -16.31
CA ARG A 245 -4.21 -24.55 -16.20
C ARG A 245 -4.38 -23.74 -14.91
N ASN A 246 -3.25 -23.38 -14.30
CA ASN A 246 -3.26 -22.39 -13.22
C ASN A 246 -3.58 -21.01 -13.79
N ILE A 247 -4.21 -20.16 -12.99
CA ILE A 247 -4.51 -18.77 -13.35
C ILE A 247 -3.79 -17.89 -12.34
N ARG A 248 -2.88 -17.03 -12.80
CA ARG A 248 -2.10 -16.09 -11.99
C ARG A 248 -2.36 -14.67 -12.51
N PRO A 249 -3.47 -14.02 -12.11
CA PRO A 249 -3.86 -12.74 -12.66
C PRO A 249 -2.81 -11.65 -12.43
N HIS A 250 -2.77 -10.68 -13.34
CA HIS A 250 -1.78 -9.61 -13.28
C HIS A 250 -2.29 -8.37 -12.56
N LEU A 251 -1.65 -8.02 -11.44
CA LEU A 251 -2.00 -6.86 -10.60
C LEU A 251 -1.45 -5.54 -11.11
N LYS A 252 -0.70 -5.50 -12.22
CA LYS A 252 -0.35 -4.20 -12.84
C LYS A 252 -1.61 -3.44 -13.27
N THR A 253 -2.67 -4.19 -13.56
CA THR A 253 -4.01 -3.71 -13.90
C THR A 253 -4.71 -3.15 -12.66
N THR A 254 -4.89 -3.96 -11.60
CA THR A 254 -5.71 -3.57 -10.44
C THR A 254 -4.95 -2.76 -9.39
N LYS A 255 -3.64 -2.99 -9.25
CA LYS A 255 -2.76 -2.34 -8.30
C LYS A 255 -3.26 -2.35 -6.85
N SER A 256 -4.09 -3.34 -6.50
CA SER A 256 -4.79 -3.40 -5.21
C SER A 256 -4.72 -4.80 -4.60
N ALA A 257 -4.27 -4.86 -3.34
CA ALA A 257 -4.22 -6.08 -2.54
C ALA A 257 -5.62 -6.61 -2.23
N ALA A 258 -6.62 -5.72 -2.03
CA ALA A 258 -8.00 -6.12 -1.80
C ALA A 258 -8.58 -6.91 -2.99
N LEU A 259 -8.32 -6.43 -4.22
CA LEU A 259 -8.72 -7.13 -5.44
C LEU A 259 -7.91 -8.41 -5.67
N ALA A 260 -6.62 -8.43 -5.29
CA ALA A 260 -5.80 -9.64 -5.33
C ALA A 260 -6.39 -10.77 -4.45
N HIS A 261 -6.85 -10.44 -3.24
CA HIS A 261 -7.55 -11.38 -2.36
C HIS A 261 -8.83 -11.94 -2.99
N LYS A 262 -9.63 -11.10 -3.65
CA LYS A 262 -10.84 -11.56 -4.38
C LYS A 262 -10.50 -12.53 -5.51
N LEU A 263 -9.42 -12.26 -6.25
CA LEU A 263 -8.96 -13.14 -7.34
C LEU A 263 -8.47 -14.50 -6.82
N VAL A 264 -7.75 -14.52 -5.70
CA VAL A 264 -7.35 -15.78 -5.03
C VAL A 264 -8.57 -16.54 -4.51
N ALA A 265 -9.54 -15.85 -3.92
CA ALA A 265 -10.80 -16.46 -3.49
C ALA A 265 -11.59 -17.10 -4.66
N ALA A 266 -11.46 -16.56 -5.88
CA ALA A 266 -12.05 -17.14 -7.08
C ALA A 266 -11.28 -18.35 -7.65
N GLY A 267 -10.08 -18.65 -7.13
CA GLY A 267 -9.25 -19.78 -7.53
C GLY A 267 -7.89 -19.43 -8.12
N ALA A 268 -7.47 -18.16 -8.08
CA ALA A 268 -6.15 -17.77 -8.56
C ALA A 268 -5.03 -18.44 -7.75
N LYS A 269 -3.92 -18.73 -8.43
CA LYS A 269 -2.70 -19.29 -7.86
C LYS A 269 -1.67 -18.20 -7.69
N GLY A 270 -1.88 -17.35 -6.69
CA GLY A 270 -1.10 -16.13 -6.49
C GLY A 270 -1.38 -15.10 -7.60
N CYS A 271 -0.48 -14.12 -7.76
CA CYS A 271 -0.63 -13.09 -8.79
C CYS A 271 0.70 -12.69 -9.44
N CYS A 272 0.63 -11.96 -10.55
CA CYS A 272 1.75 -11.32 -11.21
C CYS A 272 1.82 -9.83 -10.87
N VAL A 273 3.02 -9.29 -10.73
CA VAL A 273 3.32 -7.85 -10.69
C VAL A 273 4.44 -7.54 -11.68
N ALA A 274 4.50 -6.31 -12.18
CA ALA A 274 5.47 -5.95 -13.22
C ALA A 274 6.80 -5.45 -12.62
N LYS A 275 6.82 -5.04 -11.35
CA LYS A 275 7.97 -4.35 -10.74
C LYS A 275 8.19 -4.76 -9.29
N VAL A 276 9.45 -4.66 -8.84
CA VAL A 276 9.82 -4.91 -7.43
C VAL A 276 9.08 -3.96 -6.50
N SER A 277 9.01 -2.67 -6.84
CA SER A 277 8.26 -1.67 -6.06
C SER A 277 6.76 -1.97 -5.96
N GLU A 278 6.18 -2.58 -7.00
CA GLU A 278 4.79 -3.03 -6.99
C GLU A 278 4.61 -4.23 -6.07
N ALA A 279 5.52 -5.21 -6.13
CA ALA A 279 5.54 -6.34 -5.21
C ALA A 279 5.60 -5.88 -3.75
N GLU A 280 6.53 -4.99 -3.41
CA GLU A 280 6.69 -4.43 -2.07
C GLU A 280 5.43 -3.71 -1.56
N ALA A 281 4.78 -2.92 -2.42
CA ALA A 281 3.58 -2.19 -2.03
C ALA A 281 2.41 -3.15 -1.77
N ILE A 282 2.24 -4.16 -2.63
CA ILE A 282 1.18 -5.16 -2.51
C ILE A 282 1.40 -6.05 -1.27
N THR A 283 2.64 -6.47 -0.98
CA THR A 283 2.93 -7.23 0.25
C THR A 283 2.76 -6.39 1.50
N ALA A 284 3.16 -5.12 1.48
CA ALA A 284 2.92 -4.19 2.58
C ALA A 284 1.42 -3.91 2.82
N ALA A 285 0.60 -3.97 1.77
CA ALA A 285 -0.86 -3.88 1.83
C ALA A 285 -1.54 -5.21 2.26
N GLY A 286 -0.75 -6.23 2.62
CA GLY A 286 -1.26 -7.47 3.20
C GLY A 286 -1.60 -8.57 2.20
N PHE A 287 -0.99 -8.57 1.01
CA PHE A 287 -1.09 -9.67 0.04
C PHE A 287 0.29 -10.12 -0.42
N ASP A 288 0.68 -11.36 -0.13
CA ASP A 288 1.95 -11.97 -0.60
C ASP A 288 1.75 -13.18 -1.51
N GLY A 289 0.51 -13.45 -1.92
CA GLY A 289 0.15 -14.58 -2.77
C GLY A 289 0.12 -15.94 -2.07
N GLY A 290 0.32 -15.98 -0.74
CA GLY A 290 0.31 -17.22 0.04
C GLY A 290 1.31 -18.26 -0.50
N ASP A 291 0.91 -19.53 -0.50
CA ASP A 291 1.75 -20.66 -0.95
C ASP A 291 2.16 -20.56 -2.43
N HIS A 292 1.42 -19.78 -3.23
CA HIS A 292 1.69 -19.60 -4.66
C HIS A 292 2.54 -18.37 -4.97
N GLY A 293 2.70 -17.46 -4.00
CA GLY A 293 3.54 -16.28 -4.08
C GLY A 293 3.15 -15.26 -5.14
N ILE A 294 4.00 -14.24 -5.29
CA ILE A 294 3.92 -13.23 -6.35
C ILE A 294 5.03 -13.49 -7.37
N LEU A 295 4.68 -13.51 -8.65
CA LEU A 295 5.64 -13.54 -9.76
C LEU A 295 5.91 -12.10 -10.23
N ILE A 296 7.18 -11.68 -10.18
CA ILE A 296 7.63 -10.44 -10.80
C ILE A 296 7.98 -10.76 -12.26
N THR A 297 7.18 -10.27 -13.20
CA THR A 297 7.18 -10.67 -14.62
C THR A 297 8.12 -9.83 -15.50
N CYS A 298 8.96 -8.99 -14.91
CA CYS A 298 9.99 -8.22 -15.62
C CYS A 298 11.38 -8.40 -14.97
N GLU A 299 12.41 -8.19 -15.77
CA GLU A 299 13.81 -8.36 -15.40
C GLU A 299 14.22 -7.36 -14.31
N ILE A 300 14.93 -7.87 -13.30
CA ILE A 300 15.34 -7.10 -12.13
C ILE A 300 16.81 -6.71 -12.28
N VAL A 301 17.04 -5.61 -13.00
CA VAL A 301 18.39 -5.14 -13.32
C VAL A 301 18.76 -3.90 -12.52
N GLY A 302 19.99 -3.91 -11.99
CA GLY A 302 20.60 -2.79 -11.27
C GLY A 302 20.69 -3.02 -9.75
N PRO A 303 21.80 -2.60 -9.11
CA PRO A 303 22.13 -3.00 -7.74
C PRO A 303 21.07 -2.60 -6.71
N VAL A 304 20.42 -1.44 -6.89
CA VAL A 304 19.36 -0.98 -5.99
C VAL A 304 18.11 -1.86 -6.07
N LYS A 305 17.71 -2.29 -7.27
CA LYS A 305 16.53 -3.15 -7.44
C LYS A 305 16.81 -4.55 -6.91
N VAL A 306 18.01 -5.06 -7.16
CA VAL A 306 18.44 -6.37 -6.68
C VAL A 306 18.49 -6.41 -5.15
N ARG A 307 19.05 -5.39 -4.48
CA ARG A 307 19.02 -5.30 -3.01
C ARG A 307 17.60 -5.32 -2.46
N ARG A 308 16.71 -4.53 -3.04
CA ARG A 308 15.29 -4.49 -2.69
C ARG A 308 14.60 -5.83 -2.87
N LEU A 309 14.92 -6.55 -3.95
CA LEU A 309 14.46 -7.92 -4.15
C LEU A 309 14.94 -8.86 -3.03
N VAL A 310 16.21 -8.78 -2.62
CA VAL A 310 16.75 -9.59 -1.51
C VAL A 310 16.01 -9.28 -0.21
N GLU A 311 15.76 -8.00 0.10
CA GLU A 311 14.99 -7.58 1.27
C GLU A 311 13.53 -8.06 1.23
N LEU A 312 12.90 -8.01 0.05
CA LEU A 312 11.54 -8.51 -0.16
C LEU A 312 11.50 -10.04 0.03
N PHE A 313 12.43 -10.76 -0.60
CA PHE A 313 12.51 -12.22 -0.51
C PHE A 313 12.83 -12.70 0.89
N ARG A 314 13.59 -11.92 1.68
CA ARG A 314 13.81 -12.18 3.10
C ARG A 314 12.51 -12.29 3.88
N LYS A 315 11.53 -11.44 3.58
CA LYS A 315 10.23 -11.39 4.25
C LYS A 315 9.21 -12.35 3.63
N HIS A 316 9.26 -12.54 2.32
CA HIS A 316 8.30 -13.33 1.55
C HIS A 316 9.03 -14.38 0.70
N ARG A 317 9.19 -15.58 1.25
CA ARG A 317 9.95 -16.69 0.64
C ARG A 317 9.30 -17.32 -0.59
N THR A 318 8.08 -16.91 -0.93
CA THR A 318 7.33 -17.42 -2.08
C THR A 318 7.46 -16.53 -3.32
N ILE A 319 8.17 -15.40 -3.23
CA ILE A 319 8.44 -14.52 -4.39
C ILE A 319 9.14 -15.31 -5.50
N ARG A 320 8.68 -15.08 -6.73
CA ARG A 320 9.21 -15.66 -7.96
C ARG A 320 9.65 -14.54 -8.89
N ILE A 321 10.68 -14.80 -9.67
CA ILE A 321 11.28 -13.82 -10.59
C ILE A 321 11.47 -14.41 -11.98
N VAL A 322 11.60 -13.53 -12.97
CA VAL A 322 12.08 -13.87 -14.30
C VAL A 322 13.48 -13.31 -14.54
N VAL A 323 14.24 -13.98 -15.40
CA VAL A 323 15.54 -13.51 -15.92
C VAL A 323 15.64 -13.85 -17.41
N ASP A 324 16.34 -13.02 -18.17
CA ASP A 324 16.57 -13.23 -19.60
C ASP A 324 18.07 -13.18 -19.98
N SER A 325 18.95 -13.02 -18.99
CA SER A 325 20.37 -12.77 -19.22
C SER A 325 21.25 -13.30 -18.09
N GLU A 326 22.45 -13.74 -18.45
CA GLU A 326 23.45 -14.21 -17.48
C GLU A 326 23.82 -13.11 -16.49
N ALA A 327 23.93 -11.86 -16.97
CA ALA A 327 24.26 -10.72 -16.13
C ALA A 327 23.19 -10.47 -15.06
N GLY A 328 21.90 -10.52 -15.42
CA GLY A 328 20.80 -10.37 -14.47
C GLY A 328 20.77 -11.51 -13.44
N ALA A 329 20.88 -12.76 -13.92
CA ALA A 329 20.89 -13.94 -13.06
C ALA A 329 22.07 -13.93 -12.06
N SER A 330 23.29 -13.67 -12.55
CA SER A 330 24.49 -13.59 -11.71
C SER A 330 24.39 -12.49 -10.66
N ALA A 331 23.91 -11.30 -11.04
CA ALA A 331 23.77 -10.18 -10.11
C ALA A 331 22.82 -10.50 -8.94
N ILE A 332 21.71 -11.19 -9.22
CA ILE A 332 20.75 -11.62 -8.18
C ILE A 332 21.38 -12.70 -7.28
N ASN A 333 22.04 -13.70 -7.88
CA ASN A 333 22.71 -14.75 -7.11
C ASN A 333 23.78 -14.17 -6.17
N GLU A 334 24.65 -13.30 -6.68
CA GLU A 334 25.69 -12.64 -5.88
C GLU A 334 25.13 -11.80 -4.74
N ALA A 335 24.00 -11.11 -4.97
CA ALA A 335 23.36 -10.32 -3.92
C ALA A 335 22.71 -11.21 -2.85
N LEU A 336 22.12 -12.33 -3.24
CA LEU A 336 21.60 -13.32 -2.29
C LEU A 336 22.73 -13.94 -1.45
N GLU A 337 23.90 -14.20 -2.05
CA GLU A 337 25.08 -14.70 -1.34
C GLU A 337 25.63 -13.67 -0.34
N LYS A 338 25.80 -12.40 -0.78
CA LYS A 338 26.43 -11.34 0.02
C LYS A 338 25.51 -10.75 1.08
N GLU A 339 24.30 -10.38 0.68
CA GLU A 339 23.36 -9.61 1.50
C GLU A 339 22.28 -10.50 2.12
N GLY A 340 22.09 -11.71 1.62
CA GLY A 340 21.10 -12.70 2.06
C GLY A 340 21.71 -13.89 2.80
N ALA A 341 22.77 -13.71 3.59
CA ALA A 341 23.45 -14.82 4.28
C ALA A 341 22.53 -15.68 5.19
N ASP A 342 21.38 -15.15 5.60
CA ASP A 342 20.32 -15.84 6.35
C ASP A 342 19.33 -16.62 5.48
N ILE A 343 19.37 -16.42 4.16
CA ILE A 343 18.50 -17.00 3.14
C ILE A 343 19.15 -18.28 2.61
N LYS A 344 18.62 -19.44 3.01
CA LYS A 344 19.16 -20.74 2.56
C LYS A 344 18.44 -21.25 1.32
N GLU A 345 17.18 -20.89 1.17
CA GLU A 345 16.33 -21.34 0.07
C GLU A 345 16.66 -20.53 -1.20
N PRO A 346 16.85 -21.21 -2.34
CA PRO A 346 17.02 -20.51 -3.60
C PRO A 346 15.72 -19.82 -4.01
N ILE A 347 15.82 -18.61 -4.57
CA ILE A 347 14.66 -17.92 -5.12
C ILE A 347 14.15 -18.65 -6.35
N THR A 348 12.84 -18.71 -6.49
CA THR A 348 12.21 -19.40 -7.61
C THR A 348 12.32 -18.54 -8.88
N THR A 349 12.90 -19.10 -9.93
CA THR A 349 13.31 -18.37 -11.13
C THR A 349 12.74 -19.02 -12.39
N LEU A 350 12.26 -18.19 -13.31
CA LEU A 350 11.88 -18.58 -14.66
C LEU A 350 12.75 -17.84 -15.68
N ILE A 351 12.91 -18.42 -16.86
CA ILE A 351 13.53 -17.74 -18.00
C ILE A 351 12.44 -17.00 -18.79
N ASP A 352 12.58 -15.69 -19.02
CA ASP A 352 11.72 -14.94 -19.95
C ASP A 352 12.18 -15.20 -21.38
N LEU A 353 11.25 -15.53 -22.27
CA LEU A 353 11.50 -15.87 -23.68
C LEU A 353 10.82 -14.87 -24.60
N ASP A 354 11.55 -14.47 -25.65
CA ASP A 354 10.93 -13.74 -26.75
C ASP A 354 10.16 -14.70 -27.66
N VAL A 355 8.83 -14.63 -27.59
CA VAL A 355 7.89 -15.43 -28.39
C VAL A 355 7.34 -14.66 -29.60
N GLY A 356 8.02 -13.58 -30.00
CA GLY A 356 7.70 -12.74 -31.17
C GLY A 356 7.34 -11.30 -30.83
N LEU A 357 7.35 -10.90 -29.55
CA LEU A 357 7.06 -9.53 -29.15
C LEU A 357 8.28 -8.62 -29.32
N HIS A 358 9.50 -9.16 -29.25
CA HIS A 358 10.75 -8.41 -29.40
C HIS A 358 10.88 -7.24 -28.40
N ARG A 359 10.46 -7.47 -27.14
CA ARG A 359 10.51 -6.47 -26.06
C ARG A 359 11.57 -6.79 -25.01
N THR A 360 11.48 -7.99 -24.44
CA THR A 360 12.37 -8.60 -23.44
C THR A 360 12.42 -10.10 -23.73
N GLY A 361 13.27 -10.82 -23.01
CA GLY A 361 13.36 -12.26 -23.11
C GLY A 361 14.51 -12.71 -23.99
N VAL A 362 15.07 -13.87 -23.64
CA VAL A 362 16.13 -14.51 -24.41
C VAL A 362 15.54 -15.20 -25.64
N ASP A 363 16.34 -15.30 -26.69
CA ASP A 363 15.97 -16.04 -27.88
C ASP A 363 15.64 -17.52 -27.55
N PRO A 364 14.56 -18.08 -28.13
CA PRO A 364 14.16 -19.48 -27.97
C PRO A 364 15.25 -20.48 -28.40
N GLY A 365 15.16 -21.71 -27.87
CA GLY A 365 16.06 -22.81 -28.24
C GLY A 365 17.45 -22.73 -27.59
N GLN A 366 18.51 -22.72 -28.40
CA GLN A 366 19.90 -22.81 -27.90
C GLN A 366 20.29 -21.66 -26.95
N PRO A 367 19.96 -20.39 -27.21
CA PRO A 367 20.29 -19.30 -26.27
C PRO A 367 19.61 -19.47 -24.90
N ALA A 368 18.34 -19.89 -24.87
CA ALA A 368 17.65 -20.24 -23.64
C ALA A 368 18.28 -21.44 -22.90
N LEU A 369 18.75 -22.46 -23.63
CA LEU A 369 19.49 -23.59 -23.06
C LEU A 369 20.82 -23.15 -22.43
N ASP A 370 21.54 -22.24 -23.06
CA ASP A 370 22.79 -21.71 -22.54
C ASP A 370 22.55 -20.91 -21.25
N LEU A 371 21.52 -20.06 -21.23
CA LEU A 371 21.10 -19.36 -20.01
C LEU A 371 20.68 -20.33 -18.90
N ALA A 372 19.93 -21.40 -19.22
CA ALA A 372 19.54 -22.40 -18.23
C ALA A 372 20.75 -23.13 -17.63
N ARG A 373 21.76 -23.47 -18.46
CA ARG A 373 23.03 -24.04 -17.98
C ARG A 373 23.76 -23.08 -17.06
N HIS A 374 23.80 -21.80 -17.39
CA HIS A 374 24.38 -20.77 -16.53
C HIS A 374 23.64 -20.69 -15.19
N ILE A 375 22.31 -20.59 -15.19
CA ILE A 375 21.49 -20.54 -13.97
C ILE A 375 21.72 -21.77 -13.09
N ALA A 376 21.91 -22.97 -13.67
CA ALA A 376 22.19 -24.17 -12.88
C ALA A 376 23.55 -24.15 -12.14
N THR A 377 24.45 -23.23 -12.48
CA THR A 377 25.68 -22.99 -11.71
C THR A 377 25.48 -22.04 -10.51
N LEU A 378 24.32 -21.40 -10.40
CA LEU A 378 24.01 -20.35 -9.42
C LEU A 378 23.21 -20.94 -8.24
N PRO A 379 23.82 -21.18 -7.07
CA PRO A 379 23.19 -21.94 -5.98
C PRO A 379 21.99 -21.24 -5.32
N HIS A 380 21.86 -19.91 -5.48
CA HIS A 380 20.76 -19.15 -4.90
C HIS A 380 19.56 -18.97 -5.85
N LEU A 381 19.63 -19.52 -7.07
CA LEU A 381 18.51 -19.53 -8.01
C LEU A 381 18.01 -20.96 -8.23
N ARG A 382 16.70 -21.13 -8.28
CA ARG A 382 16.06 -22.40 -8.65
C ARG A 382 15.25 -22.18 -9.90
N LEU A 383 15.79 -22.64 -11.04
CA LEU A 383 15.06 -22.68 -12.30
C LEU A 383 13.88 -23.65 -12.18
N ILE A 384 12.66 -23.16 -12.41
CA ILE A 384 11.43 -23.96 -12.37
C ILE A 384 10.63 -23.94 -13.67
N GLY A 385 11.01 -23.09 -14.62
CA GLY A 385 10.08 -22.75 -15.68
C GLY A 385 10.56 -21.71 -16.69
N VAL A 386 9.64 -21.40 -17.60
CA VAL A 386 9.77 -20.35 -18.60
C VAL A 386 8.53 -19.44 -18.60
N GLN A 387 8.74 -18.17 -18.89
CA GLN A 387 7.72 -17.20 -19.23
C GLN A 387 7.83 -16.85 -20.72
N GLY A 388 6.70 -16.60 -21.38
CA GLY A 388 6.69 -15.96 -22.68
C GLY A 388 5.40 -15.20 -22.88
N TYR A 389 5.48 -13.89 -23.16
CA TYR A 389 4.30 -13.02 -23.26
C TYR A 389 4.13 -12.42 -24.66
N GLU A 390 3.07 -12.85 -25.33
CA GLU A 390 2.63 -12.43 -26.67
C GLU A 390 1.78 -11.15 -26.63
N GLY A 391 2.35 -10.09 -26.04
CA GLY A 391 1.68 -8.80 -25.83
C GLY A 391 1.17 -8.12 -27.11
N HIS A 392 1.82 -8.36 -28.25
CA HIS A 392 1.49 -7.78 -29.54
C HIS A 392 0.18 -8.35 -30.13
N LEU A 393 -0.32 -9.46 -29.58
CA LEU A 393 -1.52 -10.13 -30.05
C LEU A 393 -2.77 -9.78 -29.26
N GLN A 394 -2.63 -9.18 -28.07
CA GLN A 394 -3.76 -8.96 -27.13
C GLN A 394 -4.89 -8.14 -27.75
N HIS A 395 -4.52 -7.19 -28.62
CA HIS A 395 -5.41 -6.22 -29.24
C HIS A 395 -5.57 -6.45 -30.75
N LEU A 396 -5.22 -7.62 -31.28
CA LEU A 396 -5.42 -7.92 -32.69
C LEU A 396 -6.91 -8.20 -32.94
N HIS A 397 -7.59 -7.38 -33.75
CA HIS A 397 -9.06 -7.42 -33.86
C HIS A 397 -9.62 -8.71 -34.48
N ASP A 398 -8.95 -9.27 -35.49
CA ASP A 398 -9.41 -10.51 -36.11
C ASP A 398 -9.15 -11.70 -35.18
N LYS A 399 -10.24 -12.38 -34.78
CA LYS A 399 -10.17 -13.48 -33.81
C LYS A 399 -9.34 -14.66 -34.33
N GLU A 400 -9.49 -15.02 -35.60
CA GLU A 400 -8.79 -16.18 -36.15
C GLU A 400 -7.31 -15.86 -36.38
N ASP A 401 -6.97 -14.66 -36.84
CA ASP A 401 -5.59 -14.20 -36.96
C ASP A 401 -4.90 -14.16 -35.57
N ARG A 402 -5.57 -13.56 -34.57
CA ARG A 402 -5.12 -13.55 -33.17
C ARG A 402 -4.88 -14.95 -32.64
N LYS A 403 -5.79 -15.88 -32.92
CA LYS A 403 -5.65 -17.28 -32.53
C LYS A 403 -4.47 -17.95 -33.23
N GLN A 404 -4.35 -17.85 -34.55
CA GLN A 404 -3.27 -18.49 -35.31
C GLN A 404 -1.90 -18.01 -34.85
N GLN A 405 -1.71 -16.69 -34.72
CA GLN A 405 -0.43 -16.12 -34.26
C GLN A 405 -0.14 -16.48 -32.81
N CYS A 406 -1.16 -16.51 -31.93
CA CYS A 406 -0.99 -16.91 -30.54
C CYS A 406 -0.53 -18.37 -30.44
N LEU A 407 -1.14 -19.27 -31.21
CA LEU A 407 -0.74 -20.68 -31.24
C LEU A 407 0.72 -20.84 -31.71
N GLU A 408 1.19 -20.01 -32.64
CA GLU A 408 2.59 -20.02 -33.07
C GLU A 408 3.54 -19.54 -31.97
N SER A 409 3.24 -18.42 -31.28
CA SER A 409 4.00 -17.98 -30.10
C SER A 409 4.04 -19.06 -29.01
N MET A 410 2.92 -19.76 -28.80
CA MET A 410 2.84 -20.82 -27.79
C MET A 410 3.63 -22.07 -28.20
N ARG A 411 3.71 -22.37 -29.52
CA ARG A 411 4.57 -23.44 -30.05
C ARG A 411 6.05 -23.13 -29.77
N ILE A 412 6.47 -21.88 -29.94
CA ILE A 412 7.84 -21.43 -29.62
C ILE A 412 8.13 -21.62 -28.12
N LEU A 413 7.23 -21.15 -27.27
CA LEU A 413 7.34 -21.26 -25.81
C LEU A 413 7.44 -22.73 -25.35
N THR A 414 6.48 -23.56 -25.77
CA THR A 414 6.38 -24.96 -25.34
C THR A 414 7.50 -25.82 -25.91
N SER A 415 7.90 -25.62 -27.16
CA SER A 415 9.05 -26.35 -27.73
C SER A 415 10.38 -26.00 -27.06
N THR A 416 10.56 -24.76 -26.58
CA THR A 416 11.74 -24.39 -25.79
C THR A 416 11.69 -25.01 -24.39
N ALA A 417 10.51 -25.02 -23.77
CA ALA A 417 10.31 -25.73 -22.50
C ALA A 417 10.64 -27.23 -22.62
N ASP A 418 10.23 -27.88 -23.71
CA ASP A 418 10.53 -29.28 -23.97
C ASP A 418 12.03 -29.54 -24.19
N GLN A 419 12.71 -28.69 -24.96
CA GLN A 419 14.18 -28.76 -25.12
C GLN A 419 14.92 -28.63 -23.79
N LEU A 420 14.46 -27.74 -22.90
CA LEU A 420 15.01 -27.60 -21.55
C LEU A 420 14.78 -28.88 -20.71
N ARG A 421 13.60 -29.50 -20.80
CA ARG A 421 13.32 -30.79 -20.13
C ARG A 421 14.20 -31.91 -20.67
N GLU A 422 14.38 -32.00 -21.99
CA GLU A 422 15.25 -32.97 -22.64
C GLU A 422 16.72 -32.80 -22.22
N ALA A 423 17.15 -31.57 -21.96
CA ALA A 423 18.46 -31.26 -21.41
C ALA A 423 18.61 -31.55 -19.90
N GLY A 424 17.54 -32.02 -19.24
CA GLY A 424 17.54 -32.46 -17.85
C GLY A 424 17.10 -31.40 -16.82
N PHE A 425 16.61 -30.23 -17.26
CA PHE A 425 16.08 -29.21 -16.35
C PHE A 425 14.65 -29.53 -15.91
N GLN A 426 14.31 -29.19 -14.66
CA GLN A 426 12.95 -29.30 -14.14
C GLN A 426 12.13 -28.07 -14.55
N ILE A 427 11.35 -28.22 -15.62
CA ILE A 427 10.47 -27.16 -16.16
C ILE A 427 9.02 -27.52 -15.85
N ASP A 428 8.58 -27.12 -14.66
CA ASP A 428 7.22 -27.36 -14.14
C ASP A 428 6.26 -26.22 -14.52
N VAL A 429 6.79 -25.02 -14.72
CA VAL A 429 6.00 -23.82 -15.04
C VAL A 429 6.27 -23.34 -16.46
N VAL A 430 5.21 -23.21 -17.24
CA VAL A 430 5.21 -22.54 -18.55
C VAL A 430 4.08 -21.51 -18.48
N THR A 431 4.45 -20.26 -18.19
CA THR A 431 3.50 -19.18 -17.84
C THR A 431 3.42 -18.13 -18.94
N THR A 432 2.21 -17.70 -19.30
CA THR A 432 1.95 -16.91 -20.51
C THR A 432 0.55 -16.29 -20.51
N GLY A 433 0.12 -15.65 -21.60
CA GLY A 433 -1.28 -15.32 -21.84
C GLY A 433 -1.73 -14.03 -21.17
N GLY A 434 -2.38 -13.16 -21.95
CA GLY A 434 -3.11 -11.99 -21.45
C GLY A 434 -4.61 -12.15 -21.63
N THR A 435 -5.36 -11.09 -21.34
CA THR A 435 -6.83 -11.08 -21.43
C THR A 435 -7.33 -11.50 -22.82
N GLY A 436 -6.65 -11.09 -23.90
CA GLY A 436 -7.11 -11.32 -25.26
C GLY A 436 -6.75 -12.68 -25.86
N THR A 437 -5.84 -13.41 -25.21
CA THR A 437 -5.26 -14.66 -25.72
C THR A 437 -5.38 -15.84 -24.75
N ALA A 438 -5.76 -15.62 -23.48
CA ALA A 438 -5.79 -16.66 -22.45
C ALA A 438 -6.55 -17.93 -22.87
N GLU A 439 -7.67 -17.80 -23.59
CA GLU A 439 -8.43 -18.96 -24.10
C GLU A 439 -7.63 -19.80 -25.11
N PHE A 440 -6.82 -19.16 -25.95
CA PHE A 440 -5.99 -19.83 -26.94
C PHE A 440 -4.78 -20.47 -26.27
N CYS A 441 -4.08 -19.73 -25.39
CA CYS A 441 -2.96 -20.26 -24.62
C CYS A 441 -3.35 -21.49 -23.80
N ALA A 442 -4.54 -21.48 -23.18
CA ALA A 442 -5.05 -22.59 -22.38
C ALA A 442 -5.25 -23.88 -23.21
N SER A 443 -5.44 -23.76 -24.52
CA SER A 443 -5.66 -24.90 -25.41
C SER A 443 -4.36 -25.61 -25.84
N VAL A 444 -3.20 -25.01 -25.58
CA VAL A 444 -1.90 -25.53 -26.04
C VAL A 444 -1.31 -26.49 -25.00
N PRO A 445 -1.06 -27.77 -25.35
CA PRO A 445 -0.35 -28.69 -24.47
C PRO A 445 1.02 -28.14 -24.08
N GLY A 446 1.39 -28.28 -22.81
CA GLY A 446 2.67 -27.78 -22.27
C GLY A 446 2.59 -26.43 -21.57
N VAL A 447 1.62 -25.56 -21.90
CA VAL A 447 1.32 -24.34 -21.11
C VAL A 447 0.78 -24.76 -19.74
N THR A 448 1.23 -24.19 -18.62
CA THR A 448 0.75 -24.61 -17.28
C THR A 448 0.11 -23.49 -16.46
N GLU A 449 0.35 -22.22 -16.82
CA GLU A 449 -0.17 -21.06 -16.09
C GLU A 449 -0.51 -19.90 -17.03
N LEU A 450 -1.57 -19.15 -16.72
CA LEU A 450 -2.09 -18.02 -17.51
C LEU A 450 -2.06 -16.71 -16.71
N GLN A 451 -1.74 -15.58 -17.35
CA GLN A 451 -1.53 -14.28 -16.69
C GLN A 451 -2.53 -13.14 -17.06
N PRO A 452 -3.84 -13.38 -17.23
CA PRO A 452 -4.78 -12.33 -17.63
C PRO A 452 -4.94 -11.27 -16.52
N GLY A 453 -5.05 -9.99 -16.88
CA GLY A 453 -5.19 -8.87 -15.95
C GLY A 453 -6.45 -8.06 -16.22
N SER A 454 -6.49 -7.39 -17.36
CA SER A 454 -7.53 -6.42 -17.75
C SER A 454 -8.95 -6.98 -17.84
N PHE A 455 -9.14 -8.31 -17.93
CA PHE A 455 -10.46 -8.97 -18.00
C PHE A 455 -11.41 -8.56 -16.86
N ILE A 456 -10.85 -8.22 -15.69
CA ILE A 456 -11.63 -7.85 -14.50
C ILE A 456 -12.44 -6.56 -14.72
N PHE A 457 -11.94 -5.64 -15.54
CA PHE A 457 -12.47 -4.29 -15.73
C PHE A 457 -12.86 -3.95 -17.16
N MET A 458 -12.05 -4.41 -18.12
CA MET A 458 -12.12 -4.07 -19.54
C MET A 458 -11.96 -2.57 -19.84
N ASP A 459 -11.71 -2.25 -21.09
CA ASP A 459 -11.61 -0.90 -21.64
C ASP A 459 -12.13 -0.91 -23.09
N THR A 460 -12.13 0.24 -23.77
CA THR A 460 -12.62 0.30 -25.16
C THR A 460 -11.70 -0.46 -26.12
N ASP A 461 -10.38 -0.44 -25.90
CA ASP A 461 -9.41 -1.14 -26.75
C ASP A 461 -9.62 -2.66 -26.71
N TYR A 462 -9.68 -3.27 -25.53
CA TYR A 462 -10.01 -4.68 -25.39
C TYR A 462 -11.41 -5.00 -25.92
N ARG A 463 -12.42 -4.18 -25.63
CA ARG A 463 -13.79 -4.43 -26.15
C ARG A 463 -13.81 -4.44 -27.68
N ASN A 464 -13.05 -3.57 -28.32
CA ASN A 464 -12.95 -3.50 -29.78
C ASN A 464 -12.19 -4.70 -30.36
N ALA A 465 -11.16 -5.20 -29.66
CA ALA A 465 -10.38 -6.34 -30.10
C ALA A 465 -11.03 -7.71 -29.81
N VAL A 466 -11.64 -7.89 -28.64
CA VAL A 466 -12.08 -9.20 -28.13
C VAL A 466 -13.59 -9.31 -27.90
N GLY A 467 -14.32 -8.23 -28.18
CA GLY A 467 -15.78 -8.17 -28.06
C GLY A 467 -16.27 -7.96 -26.63
N THR A 468 -17.55 -8.27 -26.40
CA THR A 468 -18.29 -7.96 -25.16
C THR A 468 -18.46 -9.17 -24.24
N PHE A 469 -17.63 -10.21 -24.41
CA PHE A 469 -17.67 -11.39 -23.55
C PHE A 469 -17.48 -11.00 -22.07
N TYR A 470 -16.47 -10.17 -21.80
CA TYR A 470 -16.33 -9.44 -20.55
C TYR A 470 -16.99 -8.06 -20.67
N SER A 471 -17.58 -7.60 -19.57
CA SER A 471 -18.26 -6.31 -19.50
C SER A 471 -17.29 -5.22 -19.05
N ASN A 472 -17.48 -3.98 -19.54
CA ASN A 472 -16.82 -2.81 -18.95
C ASN A 472 -17.40 -2.56 -17.56
N SER A 473 -16.70 -3.02 -16.52
CA SER A 473 -17.13 -2.89 -15.13
C SER A 473 -16.49 -1.68 -14.42
N LEU A 474 -15.48 -1.04 -15.02
CA LEU A 474 -14.87 0.17 -14.49
C LEU A 474 -15.09 1.34 -15.44
N THR A 475 -15.58 2.46 -14.89
CA THR A 475 -15.80 3.70 -15.62
C THR A 475 -15.35 4.90 -14.77
N LEU A 476 -15.21 6.05 -15.42
CA LEU A 476 -14.94 7.34 -14.77
C LEU A 476 -16.23 8.16 -14.78
N LEU A 477 -16.74 8.44 -13.60
CA LEU A 477 -17.90 9.29 -13.42
C LEU A 477 -17.47 10.75 -13.58
N SER A 478 -18.11 11.46 -14.51
CA SER A 478 -17.80 12.84 -14.87
C SER A 478 -19.05 13.72 -14.80
N THR A 479 -18.87 15.00 -14.49
CA THR A 479 -19.94 16.00 -14.48
C THR A 479 -19.82 16.93 -15.67
N VAL A 480 -20.97 17.26 -16.28
CA VAL A 480 -21.06 18.32 -17.27
C VAL A 480 -20.87 19.68 -16.59
N VAL A 481 -19.75 20.34 -16.87
CA VAL A 481 -19.39 21.64 -16.28
C VAL A 481 -19.78 22.82 -17.16
N SER A 482 -20.03 22.59 -18.44
CA SER A 482 -20.42 23.67 -19.36
C SER A 482 -21.24 23.16 -20.54
N LYS A 483 -22.16 23.99 -21.03
CA LYS A 483 -22.93 23.75 -22.25
C LYS A 483 -22.53 24.77 -23.30
N GLN A 484 -21.79 24.33 -24.30
CA GLN A 484 -21.17 25.19 -25.33
C GLN A 484 -22.09 25.36 -26.55
N ALA A 485 -22.95 24.39 -26.83
CA ALA A 485 -23.98 24.45 -27.88
C ALA A 485 -25.23 23.64 -27.49
N SER A 486 -26.25 23.64 -28.35
CA SER A 486 -27.44 22.78 -28.24
C SER A 486 -27.08 21.31 -28.14
N ASN A 487 -26.04 20.88 -28.86
CA ASN A 487 -25.60 19.49 -29.00
C ASN A 487 -24.14 19.25 -28.57
N GLN A 488 -23.58 20.13 -27.73
CA GLN A 488 -22.21 20.01 -27.23
C GLN A 488 -22.08 20.49 -25.79
N VAL A 489 -21.42 19.67 -24.98
CA VAL A 489 -21.07 19.97 -23.58
C VAL A 489 -19.61 19.72 -23.28
N THR A 490 -19.09 20.36 -22.24
CA THR A 490 -17.78 20.12 -21.64
C THR A 490 -17.95 19.35 -20.33
N ILE A 491 -17.16 18.31 -20.13
CA ILE A 491 -17.14 17.46 -18.95
C ILE A 491 -15.80 17.60 -18.20
N ASP A 492 -15.77 17.28 -16.91
CA ASP A 492 -14.61 17.45 -16.01
C ASP A 492 -13.61 16.28 -15.98
N THR A 493 -13.70 15.36 -16.94
CA THR A 493 -12.64 14.37 -17.18
C THR A 493 -11.75 14.79 -18.36
N GLY A 494 -10.47 15.01 -18.11
CA GLY A 494 -9.43 15.18 -19.12
C GLY A 494 -8.27 14.18 -18.98
N LEU A 495 -7.09 14.55 -19.51
CA LEU A 495 -5.88 13.71 -19.50
C LEU A 495 -5.40 13.26 -18.11
N LYS A 496 -5.74 14.00 -17.04
CA LYS A 496 -5.40 13.62 -15.67
C LYS A 496 -6.33 12.57 -15.07
N SER A 497 -7.41 12.24 -15.75
CA SER A 497 -8.36 11.19 -15.35
C SER A 497 -8.43 10.03 -16.33
N LEU A 498 -8.16 10.28 -17.61
CA LEU A 498 -8.28 9.34 -18.71
C LEU A 498 -7.03 9.42 -19.60
N THR A 499 -6.32 8.30 -19.78
CA THR A 499 -5.18 8.27 -20.71
C THR A 499 -5.64 8.15 -22.16
N THR A 500 -4.73 8.40 -23.10
CA THR A 500 -5.03 8.39 -24.55
C THR A 500 -4.07 7.52 -25.36
N ASP A 501 -3.30 6.65 -24.71
CA ASP A 501 -2.28 5.81 -25.34
C ASP A 501 -2.89 4.76 -26.29
N SER A 502 -4.10 4.28 -26.00
CA SER A 502 -4.91 3.42 -26.89
C SER A 502 -6.08 4.15 -27.56
N GLY A 503 -5.92 5.45 -27.84
CA GLY A 503 -7.01 6.29 -28.36
C GLY A 503 -7.86 6.90 -27.26
N LEU A 504 -9.01 7.48 -27.62
CA LEU A 504 -9.84 8.21 -26.66
C LEU A 504 -10.78 7.29 -25.88
N ALA A 505 -11.00 7.62 -24.61
CA ALA A 505 -12.12 7.09 -23.84
C ALA A 505 -13.46 7.39 -24.54
N GLU A 506 -14.47 6.58 -24.26
CA GLU A 506 -15.82 6.72 -24.84
C GLU A 506 -16.85 6.97 -23.76
N CYS A 507 -17.93 7.70 -24.08
CA CYS A 507 -19.07 7.75 -23.18
C CYS A 507 -19.76 6.38 -23.16
N LYS A 508 -20.15 5.90 -21.98
CA LYS A 508 -20.90 4.63 -21.81
C LYS A 508 -22.22 4.66 -22.59
N ASP A 509 -22.86 5.81 -22.67
CA ASP A 509 -23.95 6.06 -23.61
C ASP A 509 -23.35 6.41 -24.98
N THR A 510 -23.38 5.44 -25.89
CA THR A 510 -22.74 5.49 -27.21
C THR A 510 -23.33 6.53 -28.15
N ARG A 511 -24.44 7.18 -27.77
CA ARG A 511 -25.04 8.28 -28.54
C ARG A 511 -24.21 9.57 -28.44
N TYR A 512 -23.33 9.68 -27.44
CA TYR A 512 -22.42 10.80 -27.28
C TYR A 512 -21.00 10.45 -27.78
N LYS A 513 -20.43 11.34 -28.59
CA LYS A 513 -19.04 11.24 -29.08
C LYS A 513 -18.12 12.07 -28.18
N HIS A 514 -17.05 11.45 -27.69
CA HIS A 514 -16.08 12.11 -26.84
C HIS A 514 -14.91 12.70 -27.64
N ALA A 515 -14.47 13.89 -27.26
CA ALA A 515 -13.19 14.47 -27.68
C ALA A 515 -12.45 15.09 -26.49
N ASN A 516 -11.14 14.86 -26.42
CA ASN A 516 -10.28 15.43 -25.38
C ASN A 516 -10.11 16.96 -25.56
N LEU A 517 -10.26 17.74 -24.49
CA LEU A 517 -10.05 19.18 -24.46
C LEU A 517 -8.93 19.64 -23.51
N GLY A 518 -8.08 18.71 -23.04
CA GLY A 518 -6.85 19.02 -22.31
C GLY A 518 -6.73 18.29 -20.97
N ASP A 519 -5.97 18.88 -20.05
CA ASP A 519 -5.62 18.25 -18.77
C ASP A 519 -6.83 17.82 -17.93
N GLU A 520 -7.84 18.69 -17.83
CA GLU A 520 -8.98 18.54 -16.90
C GLU A 520 -10.34 18.43 -17.60
N HIS A 521 -10.37 18.56 -18.94
CA HIS A 521 -11.64 18.69 -19.66
C HIS A 521 -11.73 17.78 -20.88
N GLY A 522 -12.93 17.26 -21.10
CA GLY A 522 -13.36 16.59 -22.32
C GLY A 522 -14.61 17.25 -22.88
N SER A 523 -15.03 16.85 -24.07
CA SER A 523 -16.31 17.25 -24.65
C SER A 523 -17.13 16.06 -25.07
N LEU A 524 -18.45 16.19 -24.94
CA LEU A 524 -19.42 15.26 -25.50
C LEU A 524 -20.25 16.00 -26.55
N THR A 525 -20.35 15.42 -27.74
CA THR A 525 -21.20 15.91 -28.84
C THR A 525 -22.20 14.84 -29.26
N TRP A 526 -23.36 15.26 -29.77
CA TRP A 526 -24.37 14.36 -30.34
C TRP A 526 -25.03 15.01 -31.55
N GLU A 527 -25.77 14.24 -32.35
CA GLU A 527 -26.53 14.79 -33.48
C GLU A 527 -27.85 15.39 -32.96
N GLU A 528 -28.25 16.58 -33.44
CA GLU A 528 -29.45 17.26 -32.94
C GLU A 528 -30.74 16.47 -33.16
N ASP A 529 -30.81 15.73 -34.27
CA ASP A 529 -31.95 14.87 -34.64
C ASP A 529 -31.83 13.43 -34.08
N SER A 530 -30.86 13.16 -33.21
CA SER A 530 -30.73 11.84 -32.57
C SER A 530 -31.69 11.66 -31.40
N ASP A 531 -31.87 10.41 -30.96
CA ASP A 531 -32.61 10.06 -29.75
C ASP A 531 -31.81 10.30 -28.46
N ALA A 532 -30.62 10.92 -28.56
CA ALA A 532 -29.77 11.25 -27.43
C ALA A 532 -30.44 12.30 -26.54
N PRO A 533 -30.60 12.06 -25.23
CA PRO A 533 -31.08 13.08 -24.30
C PRO A 533 -30.14 14.29 -24.32
N ALA A 534 -30.69 15.50 -24.34
CA ALA A 534 -29.87 16.69 -24.23
C ALA A 534 -29.24 16.79 -22.84
N LEU A 535 -27.91 16.87 -22.77
CA LEU A 535 -27.17 17.07 -21.53
C LEU A 535 -27.17 18.54 -21.10
N ASN A 536 -27.21 18.78 -19.80
CA ASN A 536 -27.21 20.08 -19.14
C ASN A 536 -26.11 20.15 -18.08
N VAL A 537 -25.73 21.36 -17.69
CA VAL A 537 -24.74 21.57 -16.63
C VAL A 537 -25.22 20.91 -15.33
N GLY A 538 -24.37 20.09 -14.72
CA GLY A 538 -24.67 19.28 -13.54
C GLY A 538 -25.10 17.84 -13.85
N ASP A 539 -25.46 17.51 -15.10
CA ASP A 539 -25.72 16.13 -15.49
C ASP A 539 -24.43 15.30 -15.40
N ARG A 540 -24.58 14.01 -15.09
CA ARG A 540 -23.47 13.09 -14.87
C ARG A 540 -23.44 12.00 -15.93
N VAL A 541 -22.23 11.66 -16.36
CA VAL A 541 -21.97 10.66 -17.40
C VAL A 541 -20.87 9.73 -16.95
N GLU A 542 -20.90 8.50 -17.43
CA GLU A 542 -19.84 7.52 -17.22
C GLU A 542 -18.96 7.42 -18.47
N MET A 543 -17.65 7.54 -18.28
CA MET A 543 -16.65 7.42 -19.34
C MET A 543 -15.94 6.08 -19.22
N VAL A 544 -15.94 5.28 -20.29
CA VAL A 544 -15.20 4.03 -20.40
C VAL A 544 -13.77 4.36 -20.85
N PRO A 545 -12.72 4.06 -20.05
CA PRO A 545 -11.34 4.30 -20.44
C PRO A 545 -10.95 3.58 -21.73
N SER A 546 -9.99 4.13 -22.48
CA SER A 546 -9.42 3.44 -23.64
C SER A 546 -8.42 2.35 -23.27
N HIS A 547 -7.68 2.55 -22.18
CA HIS A 547 -6.76 1.56 -21.64
C HIS A 547 -6.79 1.61 -20.11
N ILE A 548 -7.06 0.46 -19.49
CA ILE A 548 -7.37 0.41 -18.06
C ILE A 548 -6.15 0.58 -17.16
N ASP A 549 -5.02 -0.07 -17.46
CA ASP A 549 -3.84 -0.10 -16.60
C ASP A 549 -3.21 1.29 -16.39
N PRO A 550 -3.00 2.12 -17.46
CA PRO A 550 -2.47 3.47 -17.30
C PRO A 550 -3.48 4.41 -16.64
N THR A 551 -4.77 4.25 -16.94
CA THR A 551 -5.85 5.05 -16.34
C THR A 551 -5.92 4.83 -14.83
N ILE A 552 -5.97 3.57 -14.37
CA ILE A 552 -5.98 3.24 -12.93
C ILE A 552 -4.79 3.87 -12.20
N ASN A 553 -3.62 3.91 -12.83
CA ASN A 553 -2.42 4.48 -12.22
C ASN A 553 -2.50 6.01 -11.96
N LEU A 554 -3.53 6.70 -12.46
CA LEU A 554 -3.82 8.11 -12.18
C LEU A 554 -4.65 8.31 -10.89
N HIS A 555 -5.32 7.27 -10.40
CA HIS A 555 -6.30 7.36 -9.32
C HIS A 555 -5.81 6.68 -8.05
N ASP A 556 -6.18 7.21 -6.87
CA ASP A 556 -5.80 6.63 -5.58
C ASP A 556 -6.81 5.59 -5.07
N VAL A 557 -8.09 5.67 -5.49
CA VAL A 557 -9.20 4.94 -4.90
C VAL A 557 -10.21 4.49 -5.96
N TYR A 558 -10.77 3.28 -5.76
CA TYR A 558 -11.97 2.79 -6.44
C TYR A 558 -13.20 3.00 -5.54
N TYR A 559 -14.31 3.49 -6.12
CA TYR A 559 -15.62 3.44 -5.47
C TYR A 559 -16.45 2.33 -6.11
N ALA A 560 -16.49 1.17 -5.46
CA ALA A 560 -17.19 0.02 -5.98
C ALA A 560 -18.63 0.00 -5.48
N HIS A 561 -19.57 -0.13 -6.40
CA HIS A 561 -20.99 0.02 -6.13
C HIS A 561 -21.80 -1.16 -6.64
N ARG A 562 -22.98 -1.32 -6.04
CA ARG A 562 -24.06 -2.16 -6.57
C ARG A 562 -25.30 -1.30 -6.68
N GLN A 563 -25.91 -1.29 -7.87
CA GLN A 563 -27.11 -0.50 -8.14
C GLN A 563 -26.99 1.00 -7.73
N GLY A 564 -25.79 1.58 -7.92
CA GLY A 564 -25.52 2.98 -7.60
C GLY A 564 -25.24 3.28 -6.11
N ILE A 565 -25.16 2.28 -5.24
CA ILE A 565 -24.77 2.44 -3.83
C ILE A 565 -23.37 1.88 -3.61
N ILE A 566 -22.47 2.67 -3.02
CA ILE A 566 -21.09 2.27 -2.73
C ILE A 566 -21.11 1.17 -1.66
N GLU A 567 -20.65 -0.03 -2.01
CA GLU A 567 -20.52 -1.16 -1.06
C GLU A 567 -19.08 -1.34 -0.60
N GLU A 568 -18.10 -1.02 -1.45
CA GLU A 568 -16.67 -1.16 -1.14
C GLU A 568 -15.86 0.03 -1.65
N ILE A 569 -14.79 0.35 -0.93
CA ILE A 569 -13.82 1.37 -1.33
C ILE A 569 -12.44 0.71 -1.24
N TRP A 570 -11.72 0.66 -2.37
CA TRP A 570 -10.40 0.02 -2.44
C TRP A 570 -9.33 1.04 -2.78
N SER A 571 -8.14 0.91 -2.17
CA SER A 571 -6.97 1.69 -2.55
C SER A 571 -6.27 1.10 -3.77
N VAL A 572 -5.70 1.97 -4.60
CA VAL A 572 -4.69 1.64 -5.62
C VAL A 572 -3.33 1.58 -4.91
N ASP A 573 -3.13 0.54 -4.10
CA ASP A 573 -1.98 0.36 -3.20
C ASP A 573 -0.62 0.58 -3.88
N SER A 574 -0.46 0.10 -5.11
CA SER A 574 0.78 0.21 -5.88
C SER A 574 0.78 1.33 -6.94
N ARG A 575 -0.05 2.37 -6.76
CA ARG A 575 -0.04 3.53 -7.65
C ARG A 575 1.35 4.16 -7.74
N GLY A 576 1.80 4.44 -8.96
CA GLY A 576 3.11 5.04 -9.23
C GLY A 576 4.32 4.17 -8.85
N LYS A 577 4.11 2.91 -8.44
CA LYS A 577 5.18 1.96 -8.13
C LYS A 577 5.67 1.29 -9.41
N VAL A 578 6.56 2.01 -10.10
CA VAL A 578 7.10 1.62 -11.41
C VAL A 578 8.60 1.33 -11.38
N GLN A 579 9.21 1.36 -10.20
CA GLN A 579 10.66 1.19 -9.97
C GLN A 579 11.08 -0.26 -9.79
#